data_AF-A0A1B0GC54-F1
#
_entry.id   AF-A0A1B0GC54-F1
#
_cell.length_a   1.000
_cell.length_b   1.000
_cell.length_c   1.000
_cell.angle_alpha   90.00
_cell.angle_beta   90.00
_cell.angle_gamma   90.00
#
_symmetry.space_group_name_H-M   'P 1'
#
loop_
_entity.id
_entity.type
_entity.pdbx_description
1 polymer ?
#
loop_
_entity_poly.entity_id
_entity_poly.type
_entity_poly.pdbx_seq_one_letter_code
_entity_poly.pdbx_strand_id
1 'polypeptide(L)'
;MNMNKRMRIPPVLNAANRKARAPQNENNVPFQEILPLRLKNRVSGKADSSSDVACLQEMSILFACLKDNDFVEKFCHKEISQFKKCYKVFMDNKSALKATVNQGIITPGNNLNYRQLNKYMRLFPNPNCCVYHSRALLTASRPKIFATEALGGFGGDRKTSIHFLHF
;
A
#
# COMPACT_ATOMS: atom_id res chain seq x y z
N MET A 1 -33.93 -6.31 46.60
CA MET A 1 -33.60 -7.41 45.67
C MET A 1 -32.12 -7.32 45.34
N ASN A 2 -31.31 -8.27 45.83
CA ASN A 2 -29.85 -8.20 45.81
C ASN A 2 -29.33 -9.37 44.96
N MET A 3 -28.75 -9.09 43.78
CA MET A 3 -28.27 -10.08 42.81
C MET A 3 -26.74 -10.12 42.81
N ASN A 4 -26.16 -10.75 43.85
CA ASN A 4 -24.74 -11.10 43.86
C ASN A 4 -24.58 -12.62 43.85
N LYS A 5 -24.82 -13.23 42.69
CA LYS A 5 -24.54 -14.66 42.47
C LYS A 5 -23.06 -14.80 42.08
N ARG A 6 -22.18 -14.87 43.08
CA ARG A 6 -20.78 -15.29 42.86
C ARG A 6 -20.79 -16.74 42.36
N MET A 7 -20.29 -16.98 41.15
CA MET A 7 -19.94 -18.32 40.70
C MET A 7 -18.87 -18.87 41.63
N ARG A 8 -19.23 -19.86 42.46
CA ARG A 8 -18.28 -20.60 43.30
C ARG A 8 -17.74 -21.74 42.44
N ILE A 9 -16.68 -21.47 41.67
CA ILE A 9 -15.96 -22.49 40.90
C ILE A 9 -15.28 -23.42 41.92
N PRO A 10 -15.51 -24.75 41.88
CA PRO A 10 -14.95 -25.67 42.86
C PRO A 10 -13.42 -25.76 42.74
N PRO A 11 -12.68 -25.84 43.86
CA PRO A 11 -11.22 -25.76 43.90
C PRO A 11 -10.51 -26.94 43.21
N VAL A 12 -11.24 -28.00 42.87
CA VAL A 12 -10.70 -29.26 42.32
C VAL A 12 -10.34 -29.15 40.84
N LEU A 13 -10.88 -28.17 40.10
CA LEU A 13 -10.52 -27.93 38.69
C LEU A 13 -9.21 -27.12 38.51
N ASN A 14 -8.62 -26.59 39.59
CA ASN A 14 -7.42 -25.74 39.53
C ASN A 14 -6.09 -26.47 39.85
N ALA A 15 -6.13 -27.77 40.17
CA ALA A 15 -4.93 -28.47 40.64
C ALA A 15 -4.12 -29.18 39.52
N ALA A 16 -4.74 -29.52 38.38
CA ALA A 16 -4.15 -30.43 37.39
C ALA A 16 -3.48 -29.77 36.18
N ASN A 17 -3.43 -28.44 36.08
CA ASN A 17 -2.83 -27.77 34.93
C ASN A 17 -1.92 -26.60 35.31
N ARG A 18 -1.08 -26.78 36.34
CA ARG A 18 -0.08 -25.78 36.79
C ARG A 18 1.08 -25.55 35.81
N LYS A 19 1.01 -26.12 34.61
CA LYS A 19 1.94 -25.87 33.49
C LYS A 19 1.23 -25.39 32.22
N ALA A 20 -0.06 -25.06 32.28
CA ALA A 20 -0.64 -24.22 31.23
C ALA A 20 0.06 -22.86 31.29
N ARG A 21 0.37 -22.27 30.14
CA ARG A 21 0.95 -20.92 30.05
C ARG A 21 -0.03 -19.93 30.68
N ALA A 22 0.13 -19.67 31.98
CA ALA A 22 -0.54 -18.59 32.65
C ALA A 22 -0.19 -17.28 31.92
N PRO A 23 -1.13 -16.31 31.83
CA PRO A 23 -0.81 -15.01 31.29
C PRO A 23 0.41 -14.44 32.03
N GLN A 24 1.32 -13.82 31.28
CA GLN A 24 2.49 -13.18 31.87
C GLN A 24 2.01 -12.08 32.83
N ASN A 25 2.64 -11.98 34.00
CA ASN A 25 2.34 -10.92 34.95
C ASN A 25 2.86 -9.58 34.39
N GLU A 26 1.96 -8.63 34.14
CA GLU A 26 2.27 -7.29 33.58
C GLU A 26 3.32 -6.54 34.42
N ASN A 27 3.35 -6.78 35.73
CA ASN A 27 4.33 -6.16 36.63
C ASN A 27 5.75 -6.71 36.45
N ASN A 28 5.89 -7.94 35.94
CA ASN A 28 7.19 -8.58 35.72
C ASN A 28 7.79 -8.21 34.34
N VAL A 29 6.95 -7.79 33.40
CA VAL A 29 7.35 -7.36 32.05
C VAL A 29 6.57 -6.08 31.69
N PRO A 30 6.93 -4.93 32.30
CA PRO A 30 6.23 -3.67 32.05
C PRO A 30 6.44 -3.24 30.59
N PHE A 31 5.35 -3.17 29.82
CA PHE A 31 5.40 -2.69 28.45
C PHE A 31 5.52 -1.16 28.43
N GLN A 32 6.59 -0.65 27.82
CA GLN A 32 6.72 0.78 27.55
C GLN A 32 6.20 1.09 26.14
N GLU A 33 5.08 1.80 26.08
CA GLU A 33 4.42 2.14 24.82
C GLU A 33 5.14 3.32 24.12
N ILE A 34 5.93 3.03 23.09
CA ILE A 34 6.53 4.07 22.22
C ILE A 34 5.48 4.65 21.27
N LEU A 35 4.51 3.81 20.86
CA LEU A 35 3.42 4.15 19.95
C LEU A 35 2.14 3.51 20.47
N PRO A 36 1.00 4.22 20.37
CA PRO A 36 -0.26 3.71 20.89
C PRO A 36 -0.60 2.37 20.22
N LEU A 37 -1.00 1.37 21.02
CA LEU A 37 -1.37 0.00 20.65
C LEU A 37 -2.73 -0.04 19.92
N ARG A 38 -2.83 0.73 18.84
CA ARG A 38 -4.02 0.86 18.00
C ARG A 38 -3.63 0.85 16.53
N LEU A 39 -4.44 0.18 15.73
CA LEU A 39 -4.24 0.15 14.28
C LEU A 39 -4.50 1.54 13.69
N LYS A 40 -3.60 2.01 12.81
CA LYS A 40 -3.78 3.23 12.01
C LYS A 40 -4.78 2.99 10.89
N ASN A 41 -5.48 4.01 10.41
CA ASN A 41 -6.38 3.93 9.24
C ASN A 41 -5.65 3.78 7.88
N ARG A 42 -4.34 3.46 7.90
CA ARG A 42 -3.52 3.25 6.71
C ARG A 42 -2.37 2.30 7.02
N VAL A 43 -1.98 1.52 6.03
CA VAL A 43 -0.72 0.79 5.98
C VAL A 43 0.33 1.59 5.22
N SER A 44 1.58 1.50 5.68
CA SER A 44 2.71 2.04 4.93
C SER A 44 2.97 1.12 3.73
N GLY A 45 3.08 1.69 2.53
CA GLY A 45 3.59 0.93 1.40
C GLY A 45 5.08 0.65 1.63
N LYS A 46 5.47 -0.62 1.66
CA LYS A 46 6.86 -0.97 1.42
C LYS A 46 7.09 -0.76 -0.07
N ALA A 47 8.06 0.08 -0.43
CA ALA A 47 8.49 0.12 -1.82
C ALA A 47 9.14 -1.22 -2.11
N ASP A 48 8.58 -1.99 -3.05
CA ASP A 48 9.24 -3.15 -3.61
C ASP A 48 10.38 -2.63 -4.50
N SER A 49 11.47 -2.23 -3.86
CA SER A 49 12.69 -1.78 -4.53
C SER A 49 13.59 -2.97 -4.86
N SER A 50 13.02 -4.13 -5.21
CA SER A 50 13.82 -5.19 -5.79
C SER A 50 14.40 -4.66 -7.09
N SER A 51 15.73 -4.59 -7.13
CA SER A 51 16.46 -4.28 -8.35
C SER A 51 16.33 -5.50 -9.26
N ASP A 52 15.19 -5.61 -9.95
CA ASP A 52 14.94 -6.72 -10.86
C ASP A 52 15.94 -6.62 -12.01
N VAL A 53 16.90 -7.54 -12.04
CA VAL A 53 17.83 -7.71 -13.15
C VAL A 53 17.14 -8.57 -14.21
N ALA A 54 16.83 -7.99 -15.36
CA ALA A 54 16.16 -8.67 -16.44
C ALA A 54 17.14 -9.10 -17.54
N CYS A 55 16.76 -10.12 -18.32
CA CYS A 55 17.46 -10.53 -19.55
C CYS A 55 18.90 -11.03 -19.36
N LEU A 56 19.24 -11.58 -18.19
CA LEU A 56 20.56 -12.14 -17.92
C LEU A 56 21.00 -13.22 -18.92
N GLN A 57 20.04 -14.05 -19.37
CA GLN A 57 20.31 -15.10 -20.35
C GLN A 57 20.69 -14.52 -21.72
N GLU A 58 19.97 -13.51 -22.20
CA GLU A 58 20.27 -12.89 -23.50
C GLU A 58 21.55 -12.06 -23.43
N MET A 59 21.85 -11.46 -22.26
CA MET A 59 23.12 -10.77 -22.03
C MET A 59 24.32 -11.72 -22.11
N SER A 60 24.25 -12.90 -21.49
CA SER A 60 25.37 -13.84 -21.50
C SER A 60 25.68 -14.37 -22.90
N ILE A 61 24.64 -14.64 -23.70
CA ILE A 61 24.79 -15.07 -25.11
C ILE A 61 25.41 -13.96 -25.96
N LEU A 62 24.95 -12.71 -25.78
CA LEU A 62 25.53 -11.55 -26.47
C LEU A 62 27.01 -11.38 -26.14
N PHE A 63 27.38 -11.51 -24.86
CA PHE A 63 28.78 -11.38 -24.45
C PHE A 63 29.67 -12.53 -24.95
N ALA A 64 29.13 -13.74 -25.08
CA ALA A 64 29.85 -14.85 -25.70
C ALA A 64 30.19 -14.54 -27.17
N CYS A 65 29.20 -14.09 -27.96
CA CYS A 65 29.44 -13.73 -29.36
C CYS A 65 30.43 -12.57 -29.51
N LEU A 66 30.31 -11.53 -28.68
CA LEU A 66 31.22 -10.39 -28.72
C LEU A 66 32.65 -10.80 -28.38
N LYS A 67 32.83 -11.71 -27.41
CA LYS A 67 34.16 -12.21 -27.03
C LYS A 67 34.84 -12.97 -28.18
N ASP A 68 34.08 -13.75 -28.94
CA ASP A 68 34.63 -14.56 -30.04
C ASP A 68 34.95 -13.74 -31.30
N ASN A 69 34.40 -12.52 -31.42
CA ASN A 69 34.52 -11.66 -32.60
C ASN A 69 35.17 -10.30 -32.30
N ASP A 70 36.07 -10.23 -31.31
CA ASP A 70 36.79 -9.01 -30.91
C ASP A 70 35.88 -7.79 -30.68
N PHE A 71 34.69 -8.05 -30.12
CA PHE A 71 33.65 -7.06 -29.82
C PHE A 71 33.10 -6.31 -31.04
N VAL A 72 33.23 -6.88 -32.25
CA VAL A 72 32.65 -6.30 -33.47
C VAL A 72 31.17 -6.64 -33.56
N GLU A 73 30.31 -5.67 -33.25
CA GLU A 73 28.84 -5.80 -33.23
C GLU A 73 28.22 -6.36 -34.52
N LYS A 74 28.88 -6.12 -35.67
CA LYS A 74 28.37 -6.53 -36.99
C LYS A 74 28.18 -8.04 -37.10
N PHE A 75 29.00 -8.84 -36.41
CA PHE A 75 28.90 -10.30 -36.44
C PHE A 75 27.84 -10.85 -35.47
N CYS A 76 27.45 -10.08 -34.45
CA CYS A 76 26.53 -10.49 -33.38
C CYS A 76 25.12 -9.88 -33.51
N HIS A 77 24.67 -9.60 -34.74
CA HIS A 77 23.39 -8.93 -34.97
C HIS A 77 22.19 -9.74 -34.44
N LYS A 78 22.28 -11.08 -34.43
CA LYS A 78 21.19 -11.96 -33.98
C LYS A 78 20.99 -11.84 -32.46
N GLU A 79 22.09 -11.90 -31.72
CA GLU A 79 22.18 -11.85 -30.27
C GLU A 79 21.77 -10.45 -29.77
N ILE A 80 22.22 -9.38 -30.45
CA ILE A 80 21.81 -8.00 -30.16
C ILE A 80 20.29 -7.84 -30.34
N SER A 81 19.74 -8.42 -31.40
CA SER A 81 18.30 -8.33 -31.68
C SER A 81 17.47 -9.07 -30.63
N GLN A 82 17.95 -10.22 -30.15
CA GLN A 82 17.30 -11.00 -29.08
C GLN A 82 17.34 -10.25 -27.74
N PHE A 83 18.51 -9.73 -27.35
CA PHE A 83 18.64 -8.91 -26.15
C PHE A 83 17.71 -7.70 -26.15
N LYS A 84 17.66 -6.94 -27.26
CA LYS A 84 16.77 -5.78 -27.41
C LYS A 84 15.28 -6.17 -27.28
N LYS A 85 14.88 -7.32 -27.86
CA LYS A 85 13.51 -7.83 -27.75
C LYS A 85 13.15 -8.16 -26.31
N CYS A 86 14.02 -8.88 -25.58
CA CYS A 86 13.78 -9.20 -24.18
C CYS A 86 13.63 -7.93 -23.34
N TYR A 87 14.54 -6.97 -23.52
CA TYR A 87 14.52 -5.73 -22.76
C TYR A 87 13.26 -4.90 -23.00
N LYS A 88 12.81 -4.84 -24.26
CA LYS A 88 11.55 -4.17 -24.61
C LYS A 88 10.36 -4.79 -23.89
N VAL A 89 10.21 -6.12 -23.97
CA VAL A 89 9.11 -6.84 -23.30
C VAL A 89 9.15 -6.63 -21.78
N PHE A 90 10.34 -6.65 -21.19
CA PHE A 90 10.50 -6.37 -19.76
C PHE A 90 10.03 -4.95 -19.39
N MET A 91 10.41 -3.94 -20.17
CA MET A 91 9.99 -2.56 -19.93
C MET A 91 8.49 -2.37 -20.10
N ASP A 92 7.90 -2.97 -21.14
CA ASP A 92 6.46 -2.93 -21.39
C ASP A 92 5.71 -3.56 -20.21
N ASN A 93 6.10 -4.76 -19.77
CA ASN A 93 5.52 -5.43 -18.60
C ASN A 93 5.68 -4.62 -17.31
N LYS A 94 6.86 -4.04 -17.08
CA LYS A 94 7.12 -3.22 -15.90
C LYS A 94 6.25 -1.95 -15.89
N SER A 95 6.02 -1.35 -17.06
CA SER A 95 5.12 -0.20 -17.19
C SER A 95 3.66 -0.58 -16.94
N ALA A 96 3.21 -1.73 -17.47
CA ALA A 96 1.86 -2.24 -17.27
C ALA A 96 1.58 -2.58 -15.80
N LEU A 97 2.52 -3.24 -15.12
CA LEU A 97 2.42 -3.53 -13.69
C LEU A 97 2.37 -2.26 -12.85
N LYS A 98 3.15 -1.22 -13.18
CA LYS A 98 3.06 0.08 -12.50
C LYS A 98 1.68 0.72 -12.70
N ALA A 99 1.12 0.64 -13.91
CA ALA A 99 -0.21 1.18 -14.18
C ALA A 99 -1.29 0.47 -13.35
N THR A 100 -1.27 -0.86 -13.27
CA THR A 100 -2.26 -1.63 -12.49
C THR A 100 -2.13 -1.38 -10.98
N VAL A 101 -0.90 -1.33 -10.46
CA VAL A 101 -0.61 -0.99 -9.07
C VAL A 101 -1.15 0.41 -8.72
N ASN A 102 -1.00 1.39 -9.63
CA ASN A 102 -1.45 2.76 -9.42
C ASN A 102 -2.97 2.93 -9.48
N GLN A 103 -3.67 2.15 -10.30
CA GLN A 103 -5.13 2.23 -10.43
C GLN A 103 -5.86 1.92 -9.12
N GLY A 104 -5.27 1.08 -8.24
CA GLY A 104 -5.79 0.84 -6.90
C GLY A 104 -7.23 0.29 -6.87
N ILE A 105 -7.63 -0.44 -7.93
CA ILE A 105 -8.94 -1.08 -8.04
C ILE A 105 -9.00 -2.21 -7.00
N ILE A 106 -10.04 -2.22 -6.18
CA ILE A 106 -10.19 -3.22 -5.11
C ILE A 106 -10.69 -4.51 -5.76
N THR A 107 -9.80 -5.48 -5.91
CA THR A 107 -10.12 -6.83 -6.38
C THR A 107 -10.27 -7.77 -5.18
N PRO A 108 -11.34 -8.58 -5.08
CA PRO A 108 -11.48 -9.54 -3.98
C PRO A 108 -10.37 -10.61 -4.06
N GLY A 109 -9.66 -10.84 -2.96
CA GLY A 109 -8.57 -11.82 -2.88
C GLY A 109 -7.66 -11.58 -1.68
N ASN A 110 -6.69 -12.48 -1.46
CA ASN A 110 -5.83 -12.46 -0.27
C ASN A 110 -4.62 -11.51 -0.38
N ASN A 111 -4.15 -11.21 -1.60
CA ASN A 111 -2.96 -10.41 -1.84
C ASN A 111 -3.33 -9.02 -2.39
N LEU A 112 -3.66 -8.09 -1.50
CA LEU A 112 -3.96 -6.70 -1.86
C LEU A 112 -2.70 -5.84 -1.82
N ASN A 113 -2.50 -5.04 -2.85
CA ASN A 113 -1.50 -3.98 -2.85
C ASN A 113 -1.85 -2.92 -1.77
N TYR A 114 -0.84 -2.30 -1.16
CA TYR A 114 -1.03 -1.28 -0.12
C TYR A 114 -1.95 -0.14 -0.55
N ARG A 115 -1.98 0.20 -1.85
CA ARG A 115 -2.89 1.22 -2.39
C ARG A 115 -4.35 0.77 -2.35
N GLN A 116 -4.61 -0.48 -2.74
CA GLN A 116 -5.95 -1.08 -2.69
C GLN A 116 -6.42 -1.20 -1.24
N LEU A 117 -5.55 -1.68 -0.35
CA LEU A 117 -5.87 -1.86 1.07
C LEU A 117 -6.09 -0.51 1.78
N ASN A 118 -5.28 0.51 1.48
CA ASN A 118 -5.50 1.87 2.00
C ASN A 118 -6.81 2.49 1.50
N LYS A 119 -7.23 2.19 0.27
CA LYS A 119 -8.54 2.63 -0.24
C LYS A 119 -9.66 1.94 0.53
N TYR A 120 -9.53 0.65 0.80
CA TYR A 120 -10.49 -0.12 1.59
C TYR A 120 -10.59 0.35 3.06
N MET A 121 -9.45 0.56 3.75
CA MET A 121 -9.42 1.03 5.14
C MET A 121 -10.03 2.43 5.34
N ARG A 122 -10.08 3.25 4.29
CA ARG A 122 -10.77 4.56 4.34
C ARG A 122 -12.29 4.43 4.33
N LEU A 123 -12.82 3.37 3.72
CA LEU A 123 -14.26 3.08 3.72
C LEU A 123 -14.72 2.56 5.09
N PHE A 124 -13.85 1.81 5.78
CA PHE A 124 -14.11 1.22 7.08
C PHE A 124 -13.03 1.60 8.10
N PRO A 125 -13.05 2.84 8.61
CA PRO A 125 -12.05 3.31 9.57
C PRO A 125 -12.20 2.60 10.92
N ASN A 126 -11.08 2.41 11.62
CA ASN A 126 -11.11 1.87 12.98
C ASN A 126 -11.69 2.93 13.93
N PRO A 127 -12.76 2.63 14.69
CA PRO A 127 -13.37 3.58 15.62
C PRO A 127 -12.39 4.06 16.71
N ASN A 128 -11.43 3.20 17.08
CA ASN A 128 -10.45 3.48 18.14
C ASN A 128 -9.12 4.03 17.58
N CYS A 129 -8.99 4.16 16.26
CA CYS A 129 -7.89 4.92 15.69
C CYS A 129 -8.19 6.39 15.91
N CYS A 130 -7.40 7.09 16.74
CA CYS A 130 -7.50 8.53 16.96
C CYS A 130 -7.55 9.30 15.64
N VAL A 131 -8.79 9.50 15.20
CA VAL A 131 -9.28 10.82 14.95
C VAL A 131 -9.10 11.56 16.28
N TYR A 132 -7.94 12.22 16.44
CA TYR A 132 -8.06 13.54 17.01
C TYR A 132 -8.91 14.29 16.00
N HIS A 133 -10.19 14.37 16.37
CA HIS A 133 -11.17 15.34 15.97
C HIS A 133 -10.58 16.51 15.17
N SER A 134 -10.52 16.40 13.84
CA SER A 134 -10.69 17.59 13.02
C SER A 134 -12.12 18.01 13.26
N ARG A 135 -12.28 19.05 14.08
CA ARG A 135 -13.53 19.75 14.36
C ARG A 135 -14.14 20.21 13.03
N ALA A 136 -14.87 19.33 12.37
CA ALA A 136 -15.64 19.60 11.16
C ALA A 136 -17.07 19.12 11.40
N LEU A 137 -17.76 19.92 12.23
CA LEU A 137 -19.16 20.27 12.11
C LEU A 137 -20.16 19.10 12.23
N LEU A 138 -20.56 18.84 13.48
CA LEU A 138 -21.99 18.88 13.78
C LEU A 138 -22.52 20.27 13.38
N THR A 139 -22.95 20.41 12.13
CA THR A 139 -24.03 21.35 11.80
C THR A 139 -25.09 20.54 11.08
N ALA A 140 -25.98 20.00 11.90
CA ALA A 140 -27.32 19.69 11.48
C ALA A 140 -27.91 20.87 10.69
N SER A 141 -28.67 20.53 9.64
CA SER A 141 -29.88 21.25 9.23
C SER A 141 -29.78 22.78 9.09
N ARG A 142 -29.40 23.26 7.90
CA ARG A 142 -29.99 24.48 7.35
C ARG A 142 -30.40 24.24 5.89
N PRO A 143 -31.69 24.38 5.52
CA PRO A 143 -32.09 24.33 4.13
C PRO A 143 -31.57 25.59 3.44
N LYS A 144 -30.66 25.43 2.47
CA LYS A 144 -30.39 26.49 1.51
C LYS A 144 -31.47 26.43 0.44
N ILE A 145 -32.34 27.42 0.52
CA ILE A 145 -33.27 27.89 -0.51
C ILE A 145 -32.54 27.88 -1.85
N PHE A 146 -33.04 27.08 -2.79
CA PHE A 146 -32.63 27.11 -4.19
C PHE A 146 -33.39 28.26 -4.86
N ALA A 147 -32.68 29.33 -5.18
CA ALA A 147 -33.17 30.37 -6.06
C ALA A 147 -32.29 30.39 -7.33
N THR A 148 -33.00 30.33 -8.45
CA THR A 148 -32.69 30.85 -9.79
C THR A 148 -31.64 30.16 -10.67
N GLU A 149 -32.16 29.71 -11.81
CA GLU A 149 -31.52 29.46 -13.10
C GLU A 149 -30.65 30.64 -13.58
N ALA A 150 -29.57 30.36 -14.30
CA ALA A 150 -29.37 30.87 -15.67
C ALA A 150 -28.09 30.32 -16.31
N LEU A 151 -28.23 30.08 -17.61
CA LEU A 151 -27.34 29.52 -18.62
C LEU A 151 -25.99 30.25 -18.81
N GLY A 152 -25.00 29.53 -19.36
CA GLY A 152 -23.91 30.15 -20.13
C GLY A 152 -22.62 29.33 -20.17
N GLY A 153 -22.38 28.60 -21.27
CA GLY A 153 -21.08 27.97 -21.55
C GLY A 153 -20.07 28.96 -22.12
N PHE A 154 -18.77 28.59 -22.13
CA PHE A 154 -17.79 28.88 -23.18
C PHE A 154 -16.46 28.20 -22.81
N GLY A 155 -15.83 27.54 -23.80
CA GLY A 155 -14.58 26.80 -23.65
C GLY A 155 -13.33 27.68 -23.58
N GLY A 156 -12.17 27.03 -23.40
CA GLY A 156 -10.87 27.66 -23.62
C GLY A 156 -9.73 27.01 -22.83
N ASP A 157 -8.83 26.35 -23.58
CA ASP A 157 -7.51 25.86 -23.18
C ASP A 157 -6.72 26.84 -22.32
N ARG A 158 -6.07 26.36 -21.25
CA ARG A 158 -4.95 27.07 -20.61
C ARG A 158 -3.77 26.14 -20.39
N LYS A 159 -2.81 26.23 -21.33
CA LYS A 159 -1.39 25.91 -21.13
C LYS A 159 -0.87 26.76 -19.96
N THR A 160 -0.40 26.13 -18.89
CA THR A 160 0.37 26.79 -17.83
C THR A 160 1.84 26.84 -18.25
N SER A 161 2.28 28.02 -18.71
CA SER A 161 3.70 28.34 -18.86
C SER A 161 4.22 28.83 -17.50
N ILE A 162 5.22 28.14 -16.97
CA ILE A 162 5.86 28.46 -15.68
C ILE A 162 6.99 29.44 -15.99
N HIS A 163 6.82 30.72 -15.64
CA HIS A 163 7.93 31.67 -15.57
C HIS A 163 8.53 31.62 -14.16
N PHE A 164 9.78 31.16 -14.09
CA PHE A 164 10.67 31.36 -12.96
C PHE A 164 11.03 32.85 -12.87
N LEU A 165 10.71 33.49 -11.75
CA LEU A 165 11.33 34.76 -11.36
C LEU A 165 12.43 34.46 -10.36
N HIS A 166 13.64 34.86 -10.74
CA HIS A 166 14.82 34.89 -9.90
C HIS A 166 14.94 36.34 -9.38
N PHE A 167 14.91 36.52 -8.06
CA PHE A 167 15.63 37.56 -7.31
C PHE A 167 15.59 37.17 -5.83
#